data_AF-A0AAV3XML2-F1
#
_entry.id   AF-A0AAV3XML2-F1
#
_cell.length_a   1.000
_cell.length_b   1.000
_cell.length_c   1.000
_cell.angle_alpha   90.00
_cell.angle_beta   90.00
_cell.angle_gamma   90.00
#
_symmetry.space_group_name_H-M   'P 1'
#
loop_
_entity.id
_entity.type
_entity.pdbx_description
1 polymer ?
#
loop_
_entity_poly.entity_id
_entity_poly.type
_entity_poly.pdbx_seq_one_letter_code
_entity_poly.pdbx_strand_id
1 'polypeptide(L)'
;MLVLEYKVKARAIQYQAIEEAIRKTQFVRNKCIRYWMDAPKEAKINGFALNKYSTELRNEFSFVKDLNSMAVQAAAERGWLAISRFYDNCKAKKPGKKGFPRFQKDNGKG
;
A
#
# COMPACT_ATOMS: atom_id res chain seq x y z
N MET A 1 7.16 27.86 -7.52
CA MET A 1 7.63 26.58 -6.95
C MET A 1 8.75 26.07 -7.85
N LEU A 2 10.00 26.12 -7.38
CA LEU A 2 11.14 25.58 -8.12
C LEU A 2 11.21 24.07 -7.83
N VAL A 3 11.03 23.24 -8.86
CA VAL A 3 11.20 21.80 -8.76
C VAL A 3 12.59 21.45 -9.28
N LEU A 4 13.47 21.01 -8.39
CA LEU A 4 14.78 20.48 -8.76
C LEU A 4 14.66 18.98 -8.97
N GLU A 5 14.64 18.54 -10.22
CA GLU A 5 14.64 17.13 -10.56
C GLU A 5 16.07 16.60 -10.65
N TYR A 6 16.44 15.73 -9.70
CA TYR A 6 17.70 14.98 -9.75
C TYR A 6 17.43 13.55 -10.20
N LYS A 7 18.03 13.15 -11.33
CA LYS A 7 18.01 11.75 -11.76
C LYS A 7 19.02 10.96 -10.94
N VAL A 8 18.54 9.99 -10.16
CA VAL A 8 19.40 8.99 -9.51
C VAL A 8 20.15 8.24 -10.60
N LYS A 9 21.48 8.35 -10.61
CA LYS A 9 22.38 7.50 -11.39
C LYS A 9 22.74 6.29 -10.53
N ALA A 10 22.18 5.13 -10.85
CA ALA A 10 22.43 3.90 -10.12
C ALA A 10 22.98 2.81 -11.05
N ARG A 11 23.55 1.75 -10.47
CA ARG A 11 23.96 0.55 -11.22
C ARG A 11 22.71 -0.27 -11.56
N ALA A 12 22.78 -1.11 -12.61
CA ALA A 12 21.66 -1.95 -13.02
C ALA A 12 21.06 -2.79 -11.87
N ILE A 13 21.91 -3.36 -11.01
CA ILE A 13 21.52 -4.13 -9.82
C ILE A 13 20.71 -3.27 -8.83
N GLN A 14 21.08 -2.01 -8.65
CA GLN A 14 20.37 -1.10 -7.74
C GLN A 14 18.98 -0.73 -8.29
N TYR A 15 18.85 -0.52 -9.60
CA TYR A 15 17.53 -0.33 -10.21
C TYR A 15 16.65 -1.56 -10.06
N GLN A 16 17.21 -2.77 -10.24
CA GLN A 16 16.47 -4.02 -10.02
C GLN A 16 16.00 -4.15 -8.57
N ALA A 17 16.85 -3.84 -7.59
CA ALA A 17 16.47 -3.85 -6.18
C ALA A 17 15.35 -2.84 -5.85
N ILE A 18 15.36 -1.66 -6.49
CA ILE A 18 14.30 -0.67 -6.36
C ILE A 18 12.98 -1.20 -6.94
N GLU A 19 12.99 -1.74 -8.16
CA GLU A 19 11.82 -2.33 -8.80
C GLU A 19 11.25 -3.48 -7.96
N GLU A 20 12.11 -4.32 -7.40
CA GLU A 20 11.71 -5.40 -6.50
C GLU A 20 11.07 -4.86 -5.21
N ALA A 21 11.66 -3.84 -4.59
CA ALA A 21 11.10 -3.19 -3.41
C ALA A 21 9.73 -2.54 -3.69
N ILE A 22 9.55 -1.94 -4.87
CA ILE A 22 8.27 -1.39 -5.32
C ILE A 22 7.23 -2.50 -5.45
N ARG A 23 7.57 -3.63 -6.08
CA ARG A 23 6.66 -4.79 -6.22
C ARG A 23 6.27 -5.39 -4.87
N LYS A 24 7.24 -5.58 -3.97
CA LYS A 24 7.01 -6.06 -2.59
C LYS A 24 6.07 -5.12 -1.84
N THR A 25 6.29 -3.82 -1.98
CA THR A 25 5.45 -2.78 -1.39
C THR A 25 4.01 -2.82 -1.92
N GLN A 26 3.84 -2.96 -3.23
CA GLN A 26 2.51 -3.09 -3.87
C GLN A 26 1.79 -4.35 -3.38
N PHE A 27 2.51 -5.46 -3.26
CA PHE A 27 1.97 -6.71 -2.77
C PHE A 27 1.37 -6.54 -1.36
N VAL A 28 2.14 -6.00 -0.41
CA VAL A 28 1.67 -5.76 0.97
C VAL A 28 0.44 -4.87 0.98
N ARG A 29 0.47 -3.74 0.26
CA ARG A 29 -0.67 -2.82 0.18
C ARG A 29 -1.92 -3.51 -0.39
N ASN A 30 -1.77 -4.26 -1.48
CA ASN A 30 -2.88 -4.94 -2.15
C ASN A 30 -3.46 -6.05 -1.28
N LYS A 31 -2.62 -6.79 -0.55
CA LYS A 31 -3.06 -7.77 0.45
C LYS A 31 -3.85 -7.11 1.58
N CYS A 32 -3.41 -5.96 2.09
CA CYS A 32 -4.18 -5.21 3.09
C CYS A 32 -5.57 -4.79 2.57
N ILE A 33 -5.65 -4.32 1.32
CA ILE A 33 -6.95 -3.99 0.71
C ILE A 33 -7.81 -5.23 0.54
N ARG A 34 -7.24 -6.35 0.06
CA ARG A 34 -7.95 -7.62 -0.10
C ARG A 34 -8.48 -8.13 1.25
N TYR A 35 -7.66 -8.09 2.29
CA TYR A 35 -8.05 -8.45 3.65
C TYR A 35 -9.23 -7.62 4.15
N TRP A 36 -9.25 -6.31 3.90
CA TRP A 36 -10.40 -5.46 4.21
C TRP A 36 -11.63 -5.78 3.37
N MET A 37 -11.47 -6.08 2.07
CA MET A 37 -12.59 -6.41 1.17
C MET A 37 -13.28 -7.72 1.55
N ASP A 38 -12.51 -8.71 1.97
CA ASP A 38 -13.01 -10.06 2.30
C ASP A 38 -13.53 -10.13 3.75
N ALA A 39 -13.14 -9.18 4.60
CA ALA A 39 -13.60 -9.13 5.98
C ALA A 39 -15.10 -8.78 6.08
N PRO A 40 -15.84 -9.42 7.01
CA PRO A 40 -17.22 -9.05 7.28
C PRO A 40 -17.30 -7.62 7.84
N LYS A 41 -18.43 -6.93 7.61
CA LYS A 41 -18.59 -5.51 8.00
C LYS A 41 -18.46 -5.31 9.51
N GLU A 42 -18.81 -6.33 10.27
CA GLU A 42 -18.78 -6.40 11.73
C GLU A 42 -17.34 -6.38 12.27
N ALA A 43 -16.36 -6.84 11.48
CA ALA A 43 -14.96 -6.91 11.88
C ALA A 43 -14.30 -5.53 12.03
N LYS A 44 -14.90 -4.46 11.47
CA LYS A 44 -14.45 -3.06 11.59
C LYS A 44 -12.92 -2.91 11.39
N ILE A 45 -12.40 -3.48 10.31
CA ILE A 45 -10.97 -3.44 10.00
C ILE A 45 -10.50 -1.98 9.92
N ASN A 46 -9.53 -1.64 10.77
CA ASN A 46 -8.96 -0.31 10.90
C ASN A 46 -7.44 -0.32 10.60
N GLY A 47 -6.80 0.85 10.65
CA GLY A 47 -5.36 0.98 10.39
C GLY A 47 -4.49 0.11 11.31
N PHE A 48 -4.85 -0.04 12.58
CA PHE A 48 -4.14 -0.90 13.52
C PHE A 48 -4.21 -2.38 13.12
N ALA A 49 -5.40 -2.86 12.72
CA ALA A 49 -5.58 -4.22 12.23
C ALA A 49 -4.74 -4.49 10.98
N LEU A 50 -4.66 -3.52 10.05
CA LEU A 50 -3.83 -3.65 8.85
C LEU A 50 -2.32 -3.62 9.16
N ASN A 51 -1.88 -2.83 10.15
CA ASN A 51 -0.49 -2.85 10.60
C ASN A 51 -0.10 -4.17 11.29
N LYS A 52 -1.01 -4.78 12.05
CA LYS A 52 -0.79 -6.14 12.57
C LYS A 52 -0.71 -7.15 11.42
N TYR A 53 -1.65 -7.08 10.48
CA TYR A 53 -1.69 -7.96 9.31
C TYR A 53 -0.42 -7.85 8.45
N SER A 54 0.18 -6.65 8.34
CA SER A 54 1.44 -6.47 7.61
C SER A 54 2.63 -7.21 8.26
N THR A 55 2.60 -7.40 9.58
CA THR A 55 3.56 -8.23 10.30
C THR A 55 3.33 -9.72 10.02
N GLU A 56 2.07 -10.16 9.98
CA GLU A 56 1.70 -11.53 9.61
C GLU A 56 2.15 -11.86 8.18
N LEU A 57 1.94 -10.95 7.22
CA LEU A 57 2.43 -11.09 5.85
C LEU A 57 3.95 -11.23 5.78
N ARG A 58 4.69 -10.55 6.67
CA ARG A 58 6.15 -10.66 6.72
C ARG A 58 6.63 -12.02 7.23
N ASN A 59 5.84 -12.65 8.08
CA ASN A 59 6.10 -14.00 8.58
C ASN A 59 5.71 -15.08 7.57
N GLU A 60 4.62 -14.85 6.82
CA GLU A 60 4.11 -15.78 5.81
C GLU A 60 4.96 -15.77 4.53
N PHE A 61 5.37 -14.58 4.07
CA PHE A 61 6.07 -14.40 2.80
C PHE A 61 7.52 -13.97 3.03
N SER A 62 8.46 -14.89 2.81
CA SER A 62 9.91 -14.63 2.96
C SER A 62 10.39 -13.44 2.14
N PHE A 63 9.88 -13.25 0.92
CA PHE A 63 10.25 -12.11 0.07
C PHE A 63 9.77 -10.76 0.64
N VAL A 64 8.73 -10.74 1.48
CA VAL A 64 8.30 -9.52 2.20
C VAL A 64 9.26 -9.21 3.35
N LYS A 65 9.92 -10.23 3.92
CA LYS A 65 10.92 -10.06 4.99
C LYS A 65 12.12 -9.23 4.55
N ASP A 66 12.50 -9.33 3.27
CA ASP A 66 13.56 -8.53 2.64
C ASP A 66 13.24 -7.03 2.63
N LEU A 67 11.95 -6.67 2.69
CA LEU A 67 11.53 -5.30 2.90
C LEU A 67 11.68 -4.96 4.40
N ASN A 68 12.29 -3.82 4.70
CA ASN A 68 12.44 -3.39 6.09
C ASN A 68 11.06 -3.17 6.76
N SER A 69 11.01 -3.28 8.08
CA SER A 69 9.75 -3.21 8.85
C SER A 69 8.98 -1.91 8.63
N MET A 70 9.68 -0.77 8.54
CA MET A 70 9.07 0.54 8.32
C MET A 70 8.40 0.63 6.94
N ALA A 71 9.01 0.05 5.91
CA ALA A 71 8.46 0.05 4.56
C ALA A 71 7.23 -0.88 4.43
N VAL A 72 7.22 -2.01 5.15
CA VAL A 72 6.04 -2.89 5.26
C VAL A 72 4.88 -2.18 5.96
N GLN A 73 5.15 -1.51 7.09
CA GLN A 73 4.15 -0.70 7.80
C GLN A 73 3.63 0.45 6.93
N ALA A 74 4.51 1.20 6.28
CA ALA A 74 4.12 2.27 5.37
C ALA A 74 3.26 1.77 4.20
N ALA A 75 3.46 0.54 3.73
CA ALA A 75 2.61 -0.07 2.71
C ALA A 75 1.19 -0.36 3.23
N ALA A 76 1.08 -0.85 4.46
CA ALA A 76 -0.21 -1.07 5.13
C ALA A 76 -0.94 0.25 5.40
N GLU A 77 -0.24 1.27 5.87
CA GLU A 77 -0.77 2.62 6.08
C GLU A 77 -1.27 3.25 4.78
N ARG A 78 -0.57 3.06 3.66
CA ARG A 78 -1.06 3.48 2.34
C ARG A 78 -2.31 2.71 1.90
N GLY A 79 -2.46 1.46 2.32
CA GLY A 79 -3.69 0.68 2.14
C GLY A 79 -4.84 1.28 2.95
N TRP A 80 -4.58 1.53 4.24
CA TRP A 80 -5.54 2.16 5.15
C TRP A 80 -5.98 3.55 4.67
N LEU A 81 -5.05 4.38 4.21
CA LEU A 81 -5.36 5.72 3.71
C LEU A 81 -6.35 5.67 2.54
N ALA A 82 -6.25 4.68 1.65
CA ALA A 82 -7.21 4.50 0.56
C ALA A 82 -8.60 4.11 1.08
N ILE A 83 -8.65 3.22 2.08
CA ILE A 83 -9.89 2.77 2.73
C ILE A 83 -10.55 3.93 3.51
N SER A 84 -9.79 4.64 4.33
CA SER A 84 -10.26 5.81 5.10
C SER A 84 -10.84 6.86 4.17
N ARG A 85 -10.11 7.23 3.11
CA ARG A 85 -10.59 8.20 2.10
C ARG A 85 -11.91 7.75 1.47
N PHE A 86 -12.09 6.46 1.21
CA PHE A 86 -13.34 5.93 0.70
C PHE A 86 -14.49 6.14 1.70
N TYR A 87 -14.28 5.84 2.98
CA TYR A 87 -15.28 6.07 4.02
C TYR A 87 -15.58 7.56 4.23
N ASP A 88 -14.56 8.41 4.25
CA ASP A 88 -14.70 9.86 4.37
C ASP A 88 -15.51 10.44 3.21
N ASN A 89 -15.24 9.99 1.98
CA ASN A 89 -16.01 10.39 0.80
C ASN A 89 -17.45 9.88 0.84
N CYS A 90 -17.69 8.67 1.38
CA CYS A 90 -19.04 8.15 1.61
C CYS A 90 -19.81 9.02 2.60
N LYS A 91 -19.19 9.37 3.74
CA LYS A 91 -19.77 10.20 4.79
C LYS A 91 -20.09 11.61 4.28
N ALA A 92 -19.20 12.19 3.47
CA ALA A 92 -19.37 13.49 2.86
C ALA A 92 -20.34 13.52 1.67
N LYS A 93 -20.97 12.38 1.31
CA LYS A 93 -21.92 12.24 0.19
C LYS A 93 -21.40 12.82 -1.14
N LYS A 94 -20.09 12.73 -1.40
CA LYS A 94 -19.48 13.32 -2.60
C LYS A 94 -20.06 12.69 -3.89
N PRO A 95 -20.56 13.48 -4.86
CA PRO A 95 -21.07 12.98 -6.14
C PRO A 95 -19.98 12.31 -6.99
N GLY A 96 -20.35 11.30 -7.79
CA GLY A 96 -19.53 10.76 -8.89
C GLY A 96 -18.46 9.72 -8.51
N LYS A 97 -17.54 10.00 -7.59
CA LYS A 97 -16.39 9.11 -7.32
C LYS A 97 -16.07 9.02 -5.83
N LYS A 98 -16.89 8.27 -5.07
CA LYS A 98 -16.55 7.83 -3.70
C LYS A 98 -15.18 7.14 -3.65
N GLY A 99 -14.79 6.50 -4.76
CA GLY A 99 -13.42 6.05 -5.02
C GLY A 99 -13.08 4.80 -4.22
N PHE A 100 -13.80 3.69 -4.49
CA PHE A 100 -13.53 2.40 -3.84
C PHE A 100 -12.04 2.02 -3.99
N PRO A 101 -11.38 1.51 -2.92
CA PRO A 101 -9.97 1.14 -2.98
C PRO A 101 -9.72 0.13 -4.11
N ARG A 102 -8.69 0.38 -4.92
CA ARG A 102 -8.27 -0.52 -6.01
C ARG A 102 -6.86 -1.04 -5.77
N PHE A 103 -6.60 -2.23 -6.31
CA PHE A 103 -5.26 -2.79 -6.35
C PHE A 103 -4.36 -1.96 -7.25
N GLN A 104 -3.14 -1.72 -6.76
CA GLN A 104 -2.06 -1.16 -7.57
C GLN A 104 -1.59 -2.21 -8.57
N LYS A 105 -1.44 -1.82 -9.82
CA LYS A 105 -0.89 -2.64 -10.91
C LYS A 105 0.49 -2.12 -11.33
N ASP A 106 0.64 -0.80 -11.39
CA ASP A 106 1.90 -0.11 -11.65
C ASP A 106 2.02 1.11 -10.72
N ASN A 107 3.17 1.29 -10.06
CA ASN A 107 3.47 2.48 -9.25
C ASN A 107 4.27 3.53 -10.02
N GLY A 108 4.40 3.38 -11.33
CA GLY A 108 5.14 4.31 -12.16
C GLY A 108 4.77 4.15 -13.63
N LYS A 109 3.86 5.00 -14.10
CA LYS A 109 3.87 5.71 -15.39
C LYS A 109 2.85 6.85 -15.25
N GLY A 110 3.27 7.90 -14.54
CA GLY A 110 2.77 9.25 -14.77
C GLY A 110 3.71 9.92 -15.76
#